data_AF-A0A0E3YSL5-F1
#
_entry.id   AF-A0A0E3YSL5-F1
#
_cell.length_a   1.000
_cell.length_b   1.000
_cell.length_c   1.000
_cell.angle_alpha   90.00
_cell.angle_beta   90.00
_cell.angle_gamma   90.00
#
_symmetry.space_group_name_H-M   'P 1'
#
loop_
_entity.id
_entity.type
_entity.pdbx_description
1 polymer ?
#
loop_
_entity_poly.entity_id
_entity_poly.type
_entity_poly.pdbx_seq_one_letter_code
_entity_poly.pdbx_strand_id
1 'polypeptide(L)'
;MATPTPLQQLQEQADVPQTKTGKLFTAMPVIMTVIATLLAGLASGEMTKAQYDRAFAAQLQSKAGDQWAFFQAKRLRGELQRNTIDVLTATGSKLPSGSSAEIPKPAPLELVPEVTAALDAARADAPPETINPLLQGLADAPLAEALKAAKDRAAAYDTLTAPLIKAVESVPLARLTFNAARYDAEAKLVADIARLYEIQVRKTNLSAERHHLRSQRFFFGMLAAQAAVIVSTFALAARQRNLLWGFAAGAGVLAVVFAIYVYVYV
;
A
#
# COMPACT_ATOMS: atom_id res chain seq x y z
N MET A 1 -56.52 -23.02 29.19
CA MET A 1 -55.98 -21.87 28.43
C MET A 1 -57.09 -20.86 28.30
N ALA A 2 -57.06 -19.78 29.07
CA ALA A 2 -58.09 -18.74 29.01
C ALA A 2 -57.80 -17.84 27.81
N THR A 3 -58.76 -17.76 26.88
CA THR A 3 -58.74 -16.79 25.79
C THR A 3 -58.85 -15.38 26.39
N PRO A 4 -57.95 -14.44 26.04
CA PRO A 4 -58.03 -13.08 26.53
C PRO A 4 -59.38 -12.47 26.15
N THR A 5 -60.01 -11.77 27.07
CA THR A 5 -61.31 -11.14 26.83
C THR A 5 -61.14 -10.00 25.81
N PRO A 6 -62.15 -9.70 24.97
CA PRO A 6 -62.06 -8.64 23.96
C PRO A 6 -61.67 -7.27 24.54
N LEU A 7 -61.96 -7.02 25.82
CA LEU A 7 -61.53 -5.82 26.54
C LEU A 7 -60.02 -5.78 26.82
N GLN A 8 -59.40 -6.93 27.08
CA GLN A 8 -57.95 -7.03 27.25
C GLN A 8 -57.22 -6.79 25.92
N GLN A 9 -57.76 -7.28 24.80
CA GLN A 9 -57.21 -7.03 23.46
C GLN A 9 -57.31 -5.55 23.05
N LEU A 10 -58.38 -4.85 23.44
CA LEU A 10 -58.54 -3.42 23.19
C LEU A 10 -57.63 -2.56 24.07
N GLN A 11 -57.36 -2.98 25.31
CA GLN A 11 -56.41 -2.29 26.19
C GLN A 11 -54.96 -2.46 25.73
N GLU A 12 -54.61 -3.63 25.18
CA GLU A 12 -53.27 -3.90 24.66
C GLU A 12 -52.96 -3.12 23.37
N GLN A 13 -53.97 -2.87 22.53
CA GLN A 13 -53.85 -2.00 21.35
C GLN A 13 -53.78 -0.51 21.68
N ALA A 14 -54.20 -0.09 22.87
CA ALA A 14 -54.25 1.32 23.28
C ALA A 14 -52.89 1.88 23.73
N ASP A 15 -51.89 1.04 24.01
CA ASP A 15 -50.60 1.48 24.55
C ASP A 15 -49.56 1.83 23.45
N VAL A 16 -49.91 1.63 22.17
CA VAL A 16 -49.09 2.03 21.01
C VAL A 16 -49.53 3.43 20.53
N PRO A 17 -48.66 4.46 20.61
CA PRO A 17 -49.05 5.81 20.23
C PRO A 17 -49.39 5.90 18.73
N GLN A 18 -50.66 6.16 18.42
CA GLN A 18 -51.19 6.31 17.05
C GLN A 18 -50.73 7.60 16.35
N THR A 19 -50.05 8.51 17.06
CA THR A 19 -49.53 9.76 16.49
C THR A 19 -48.36 9.50 15.54
N LYS A 20 -48.25 10.27 14.45
CA LYS A 20 -47.16 10.13 13.45
C LYS A 20 -45.77 10.18 14.11
N THR A 21 -45.62 11.01 15.14
CA THR A 21 -44.42 11.10 15.98
C THR A 21 -44.18 9.81 16.77
N GLY A 22 -45.20 9.23 17.41
CA GLY A 22 -45.09 7.95 18.13
C GLY A 22 -44.61 6.78 17.25
N LYS A 23 -45.10 6.70 16.01
CA LYS A 23 -44.68 5.68 15.03
C LYS A 23 -43.22 5.85 14.59
N LEU A 24 -42.79 7.10 14.37
CA LEU A 24 -41.39 7.41 14.06
C LEU A 24 -40.46 6.99 15.20
N PHE A 25 -40.89 7.19 16.44
CA PHE A 25 -40.15 6.83 17.64
C PHE A 25 -40.01 5.32 17.81
N THR A 26 -41.07 4.53 17.59
CA THR A 26 -40.94 3.06 17.62
C THR A 26 -40.01 2.49 16.55
N ALA A 27 -39.77 3.21 15.45
CA ALA A 27 -38.88 2.79 14.38
C ALA A 27 -37.39 3.10 14.63
N MET A 28 -37.06 3.98 15.59
CA MET A 28 -35.66 4.43 15.82
C MET A 28 -34.67 3.30 16.13
N PRO A 29 -34.96 2.31 17.00
CA PRO A 29 -34.05 1.19 17.23
C PRO A 29 -33.76 0.40 15.96
N VAL A 30 -34.77 0.20 15.12
CA VAL A 30 -34.64 -0.52 13.83
C VAL A 30 -33.74 0.27 12.88
N ILE A 31 -33.97 1.58 12.74
CA ILE A 31 -33.15 2.45 11.88
C ILE A 31 -31.69 2.44 12.34
N MET A 32 -31.44 2.57 13.65
CA MET A 32 -30.08 2.54 14.20
C MET A 32 -29.40 1.19 14.00
N THR A 33 -30.16 0.10 14.10
CA THR A 33 -29.64 -1.24 13.82
C THR A 33 -29.20 -1.37 12.36
N VAL A 34 -30.02 -0.89 11.41
CA VAL A 34 -29.67 -0.88 9.98
C VAL A 34 -28.40 -0.04 9.75
N ILE A 35 -28.32 1.15 10.35
CA ILE A 35 -27.11 2.00 10.25
C ILE A 35 -25.88 1.26 10.80
N ALA A 36 -26.00 0.65 11.99
CA ALA A 36 -24.90 -0.10 12.58
C ALA A 36 -24.45 -1.26 11.68
N THR A 37 -25.38 -2.01 11.08
CA THR A 37 -25.06 -3.10 10.15
C THR A 37 -24.35 -2.59 8.89
N LEU A 38 -24.79 -1.46 8.32
CA LEU A 38 -24.12 -0.85 7.18
C LEU A 38 -22.68 -0.40 7.53
N LEU A 39 -22.48 0.23 8.68
CA LEU A 39 -21.16 0.63 9.16
C LEU A 39 -20.25 -0.58 9.43
N ALA A 40 -20.81 -1.67 9.94
CA ALA A 40 -20.09 -2.93 10.10
C ALA A 40 -19.58 -3.47 8.76
N GLY A 41 -20.43 -3.44 7.73
CA GLY A 41 -20.08 -3.83 6.36
C GLY A 41 -18.97 -2.96 5.77
N LEU A 42 -19.07 -1.64 5.93
CA LEU A 42 -18.03 -0.70 5.47
C LEU A 42 -16.70 -0.91 6.20
N ALA A 43 -16.73 -1.08 7.52
CA ALA A 43 -15.54 -1.38 8.33
C ALA A 43 -14.86 -2.66 7.86
N SER A 44 -15.64 -3.73 7.65
CA SER A 44 -15.14 -5.01 7.16
C SER A 44 -14.52 -4.89 5.76
N GLY A 45 -15.20 -4.22 4.83
CA GLY A 45 -14.70 -4.02 3.46
C GLY A 45 -13.39 -3.22 3.42
N GLU A 46 -13.26 -2.16 4.21
CA GLU A 46 -12.00 -1.40 4.32
C GLU A 46 -10.88 -2.22 4.97
N MET A 47 -11.19 -3.07 5.95
CA MET A 47 -10.21 -3.99 6.53
C MET A 47 -9.71 -5.01 5.49
N THR A 48 -10.61 -5.57 4.66
CA THR A 48 -10.23 -6.49 3.59
C THR A 48 -9.32 -5.80 2.56
N LYS A 49 -9.60 -4.55 2.18
CA LYS A 49 -8.70 -3.76 1.32
C LYS A 49 -7.33 -3.56 1.96
N ALA A 50 -7.28 -3.18 3.23
CA ALA A 50 -6.02 -3.02 3.95
C ALA A 50 -5.20 -4.32 4.00
N GLN A 51 -5.87 -5.46 4.20
CA GLN A 51 -5.22 -6.78 4.16
C GLN A 51 -4.71 -7.14 2.77
N TYR A 52 -5.49 -6.86 1.72
CA TYR A 52 -5.08 -7.06 0.34
C TYR A 52 -3.82 -6.24 0.01
N ASP A 53 -3.83 -4.95 0.34
CA ASP A 53 -2.69 -4.06 0.12
C ASP A 53 -1.46 -4.55 0.88
N ARG A 54 -1.59 -4.96 2.15
CA ARG A 54 -0.46 -5.55 2.92
C ARG A 54 0.11 -6.81 2.26
N ALA A 55 -0.77 -7.70 1.77
CA ALA A 55 -0.33 -8.91 1.08
C ALA A 55 0.37 -8.59 -0.25
N PHE A 56 -0.15 -7.62 -1.01
CA PHE A 56 0.47 -7.16 -2.24
C PHE A 56 1.82 -6.48 -1.98
N ALA A 57 1.92 -5.64 -0.94
CA ALA A 57 3.18 -5.04 -0.51
C ALA A 57 4.22 -6.11 -0.14
N ALA A 58 3.82 -7.19 0.54
CA ALA A 58 4.71 -8.30 0.85
C ALA A 58 5.25 -9.01 -0.41
N GLN A 59 4.40 -9.19 -1.44
CA GLN A 59 4.85 -9.74 -2.73
C GLN A 59 5.86 -8.83 -3.43
N LEU A 60 5.59 -7.52 -3.44
CA LEU A 60 6.51 -6.53 -4.00
C LEU A 60 7.82 -6.46 -3.21
N GLN A 61 7.76 -6.62 -1.89
CA GLN A 61 8.93 -6.66 -1.03
C GLN A 61 9.80 -7.89 -1.32
N SER A 62 9.19 -9.05 -1.58
CA SER A 62 9.91 -10.23 -2.05
C SER A 62 10.65 -9.94 -3.36
N LYS A 63 9.96 -9.33 -4.34
CA LYS A 63 10.57 -8.95 -5.63
C LYS A 63 11.71 -7.95 -5.47
N ALA A 64 11.55 -6.95 -4.59
CA ALA A 64 12.61 -5.99 -4.26
C ALA A 64 13.82 -6.70 -3.63
N GLY A 65 13.56 -7.63 -2.69
CA GLY A 65 14.59 -8.45 -2.05
C GLY A 65 15.40 -9.27 -3.05
N ASP A 66 14.73 -9.90 -4.02
CA ASP A 66 15.39 -10.64 -5.10
C ASP A 66 16.31 -9.73 -5.93
N GLN A 67 15.86 -8.51 -6.27
CA GLN A 67 16.68 -7.54 -7.00
C GLN A 67 17.89 -7.08 -6.16
N TRP A 68 17.72 -6.84 -4.87
CA TRP A 68 18.85 -6.53 -3.99
C TRP A 68 19.85 -7.67 -3.86
N ALA A 69 19.37 -8.92 -3.82
CA ALA A 69 20.24 -10.09 -3.83
C ALA A 69 21.04 -10.17 -5.15
N PHE A 70 20.41 -9.93 -6.30
CA PHE A 70 21.11 -9.84 -7.58
C PHE A 70 22.13 -8.70 -7.60
N PHE A 71 21.78 -7.52 -7.10
CA PHE A 71 22.70 -6.39 -6.97
C PHE A 71 23.94 -6.77 -6.16
N GLN A 72 23.76 -7.33 -4.96
CA GLN A 72 24.85 -7.75 -4.09
C GLN A 72 25.73 -8.81 -4.76
N ALA A 73 25.11 -9.81 -5.41
CA ALA A 73 25.85 -10.85 -6.12
C ALA A 73 26.69 -10.28 -7.29
N LYS A 74 26.15 -9.31 -8.04
CA LYS A 74 26.87 -8.65 -9.14
C LYS A 74 28.04 -7.83 -8.60
N ARG A 75 27.83 -7.04 -7.55
CA ARG A 75 28.91 -6.29 -6.88
C ARG A 75 30.02 -7.21 -6.38
N LEU A 76 29.66 -8.29 -5.69
CA LEU A 76 30.64 -9.27 -5.19
C LEU A 76 31.47 -9.86 -6.35
N ARG A 77 30.83 -10.25 -7.45
CA ARG A 77 31.56 -10.75 -8.64
C ARG A 77 32.47 -9.70 -9.26
N GLY A 78 32.06 -8.42 -9.29
CA GLY A 78 32.90 -7.31 -9.72
C GLY A 78 34.15 -7.14 -8.85
N GLU A 79 33.99 -7.14 -7.51
CA GLU A 79 35.12 -7.05 -6.58
C GLU A 79 36.06 -8.24 -6.66
N LEU A 80 35.53 -9.47 -6.78
CA LEU A 80 36.36 -10.67 -6.97
C LEU A 80 37.23 -10.57 -8.22
N GLN A 81 36.70 -10.01 -9.31
CA GLN A 81 37.46 -9.80 -10.54
C GLN A 81 38.52 -8.73 -10.39
N ARG A 82 38.22 -7.60 -9.72
CA ARG A 82 39.20 -6.57 -9.37
C ARG A 82 40.36 -7.13 -8.55
N ASN A 83 40.07 -7.86 -7.48
CA ASN A 83 41.09 -8.50 -6.65
C ASN A 83 41.97 -9.46 -7.47
N THR A 84 41.38 -10.18 -8.42
CA THR A 84 42.15 -11.07 -9.32
C THR A 84 43.04 -10.26 -10.27
N ILE A 85 42.55 -9.15 -10.83
CA ILE A 85 43.33 -8.23 -11.68
C ILE A 85 44.52 -7.68 -10.91
N ASP A 86 44.32 -7.27 -9.65
CA ASP A 86 45.39 -6.72 -8.82
C ASP A 86 46.51 -7.73 -8.58
N VAL A 87 46.16 -8.98 -8.24
CA VAL A 87 47.15 -10.08 -8.06
C VAL A 87 47.89 -10.38 -9.36
N LEU A 88 47.19 -10.47 -10.50
CA LEU A 88 47.81 -10.74 -11.80
C LEU A 88 48.75 -9.61 -12.22
N THR A 89 48.34 -8.36 -12.00
CA THR A 89 49.14 -7.17 -12.32
C THR A 89 50.38 -7.10 -11.42
N ALA A 90 50.23 -7.39 -10.12
CA ALA A 90 51.35 -7.47 -9.18
C ALA A 90 52.35 -8.59 -9.53
N THR A 91 51.88 -9.70 -10.13
CA THR A 91 52.73 -10.81 -10.61
C THR A 91 53.34 -10.55 -11.98
N GLY A 92 53.14 -9.36 -12.56
CA GLY A 92 53.77 -8.92 -13.82
C GLY A 92 52.95 -9.22 -15.07
N SER A 93 51.70 -9.68 -14.95
CA SER A 93 50.80 -9.77 -16.11
C SER A 93 50.45 -8.37 -16.59
N LYS A 94 50.65 -8.08 -17.87
CA LYS A 94 50.29 -6.81 -18.50
C LYS A 94 49.15 -7.02 -19.49
N LEU A 95 48.25 -6.04 -19.60
CA LEU A 95 47.26 -6.06 -20.67
C LEU A 95 48.01 -5.95 -22.02
N PRO A 96 47.70 -6.81 -23.00
CA PRO A 96 48.20 -6.59 -24.34
C PRO A 96 47.71 -5.24 -24.89
N SER A 97 48.61 -4.50 -25.53
CA SER A 97 48.28 -3.23 -26.18
C SER A 97 47.14 -3.43 -27.18
N GLY A 98 46.03 -2.70 -27.01
CA GLY A 98 44.85 -2.79 -27.89
C GLY A 98 43.74 -3.76 -27.43
N SER A 99 43.88 -4.46 -26.30
CA SER A 99 42.85 -5.39 -25.80
C SER A 99 41.82 -4.78 -24.86
N SER A 100 41.69 -3.45 -24.79
CA SER A 100 40.71 -2.77 -23.95
C SER A 100 39.42 -2.58 -24.74
N ALA A 101 38.46 -3.50 -24.58
CA ALA A 101 37.11 -3.26 -25.06
C ALA A 101 36.45 -2.21 -24.15
N GLU A 102 36.15 -1.04 -24.71
CA GLU A 102 35.42 0.00 -23.97
C GLU A 102 34.02 -0.53 -23.63
N ILE A 103 33.63 -0.38 -22.36
CA ILE A 103 32.34 -0.87 -21.89
C ILE A 103 31.26 0.14 -22.31
N PRO A 104 30.21 -0.31 -23.01
CA PRO A 104 29.09 0.55 -23.36
C PRO A 104 28.52 1.17 -22.09
N LYS A 105 28.25 2.47 -22.10
CA LYS A 105 27.52 3.10 -20.99
C LYS A 105 26.03 2.79 -21.18
N PRO A 106 25.32 2.32 -20.14
CA PRO A 106 23.87 2.13 -20.24
C PRO A 106 23.20 3.48 -20.51
N ALA A 107 22.28 3.52 -21.48
CA ALA A 107 21.48 4.71 -21.80
C ALA A 107 20.82 5.27 -20.53
N PRO A 108 20.63 6.58 -20.34
CA PRO A 108 19.96 7.12 -19.16
C PRO A 108 18.53 6.57 -18.99
N LEU A 109 18.05 6.45 -17.76
CA LEU A 109 16.64 6.11 -17.51
C LEU A 109 15.81 7.39 -17.55
N GLU A 110 14.95 7.51 -18.56
CA GLU A 110 14.04 8.64 -18.71
C GLU A 110 12.79 8.39 -17.86
N LEU A 111 12.55 9.26 -16.89
CA LEU A 111 11.46 9.15 -15.92
C LEU A 111 10.68 10.45 -15.89
N VAL A 112 9.37 10.33 -15.66
CA VAL A 112 8.54 11.51 -15.37
C VAL A 112 9.00 12.18 -14.06
N PRO A 113 8.88 13.51 -13.92
CA PRO A 113 9.45 14.25 -12.80
C PRO A 113 9.00 13.75 -11.42
N GLU A 114 7.75 13.30 -11.30
CA GLU A 114 7.18 12.78 -10.05
C GLU A 114 7.88 11.48 -9.60
N VAL A 115 8.13 10.55 -10.53
CA VAL A 115 8.84 9.30 -10.26
C VAL A 115 10.30 9.59 -9.94
N THR A 116 10.93 10.51 -10.66
CA THR A 116 12.31 10.95 -10.40
C THR A 116 12.45 11.51 -8.99
N ALA A 117 11.55 12.42 -8.57
CA ALA A 117 11.56 12.99 -7.23
C ALA A 117 11.39 11.92 -6.14
N ALA A 118 10.45 10.98 -6.32
CA ALA A 118 10.26 9.86 -5.40
C ALA A 118 11.48 8.93 -5.35
N LEU A 119 12.11 8.67 -6.49
CA LEU A 119 13.31 7.84 -6.61
C LEU A 119 14.53 8.49 -5.97
N ASP A 120 14.72 9.78 -6.16
CA ASP A 120 15.83 10.51 -5.56
C ASP A 120 15.65 10.66 -4.05
N ALA A 121 14.42 10.89 -3.58
CA ALA A 121 14.09 10.84 -2.15
C ALA A 121 14.38 9.45 -1.55
N ALA A 122 13.99 8.37 -2.24
CA ALA A 122 14.28 7.00 -1.80
C ALA A 122 15.80 6.71 -1.78
N ARG A 123 16.55 7.18 -2.79
CA ARG A 123 18.02 7.04 -2.86
C ARG A 123 18.74 7.78 -1.75
N ALA A 124 18.19 8.90 -1.30
CA ALA A 124 18.73 9.70 -0.21
C ALA A 124 18.30 9.19 1.18
N ASP A 125 17.61 8.04 1.25
CA ASP A 125 16.99 7.53 2.48
C ASP A 125 16.16 8.60 3.20
N ALA A 126 15.44 9.41 2.42
CA ALA A 126 14.66 10.53 2.94
C ALA A 126 13.63 10.02 3.97
N PRO A 127 13.39 10.79 5.05
CA PRO A 127 12.51 10.36 6.11
C PRO A 127 11.04 10.34 5.65
N PRO A 128 10.16 9.64 6.39
CA PRO A 128 8.75 9.46 6.00
C PRO A 128 8.01 10.77 5.72
N GLU A 129 8.32 11.87 6.43
CA GLU A 129 7.64 13.15 6.24
C GLU A 129 7.91 13.76 4.85
N THR A 130 9.07 13.47 4.28
CA THR A 130 9.49 13.96 2.96
C THR A 130 8.98 13.06 1.84
N ILE A 131 9.07 11.73 2.01
CA ILE A 131 8.74 10.79 0.93
C ILE A 131 7.24 10.51 0.82
N ASN A 132 6.49 10.45 1.93
CA ASN A 132 5.09 10.07 1.90
C ASN A 132 4.21 11.02 1.05
N PRO A 133 4.37 12.35 1.12
CA PRO A 133 3.60 13.26 0.25
C PRO A 133 3.86 13.02 -1.24
N LEU A 134 5.11 12.73 -1.62
CA LEU A 134 5.47 12.39 -3.00
C LEU A 134 4.76 11.11 -3.45
N LEU A 135 4.73 10.08 -2.61
CA LEU A 135 4.10 8.81 -2.92
C LEU A 135 2.58 8.87 -2.98
N GLN A 136 1.95 9.75 -2.20
CA GLN A 136 0.49 9.94 -2.20
C GLN A 136 0.01 10.61 -3.49
N GLY A 137 0.78 11.55 -4.03
CA GLY A 137 0.47 12.22 -5.30
C GLY A 137 0.80 11.38 -6.54
N LEU A 138 1.72 10.42 -6.41
CA LEU A 138 2.19 9.62 -7.53
C LEU A 138 1.10 8.65 -8.02
N ALA A 139 0.76 8.69 -9.31
CA ALA A 139 -0.15 7.72 -9.93
C ALA A 139 0.50 6.33 -10.09
N ASP A 140 -0.29 5.26 -10.20
CA ASP A 140 0.25 3.90 -10.39
C ASP A 140 0.85 3.67 -11.78
N ALA A 141 0.23 4.24 -12.81
CA ALA A 141 0.64 4.01 -14.20
C ALA A 141 2.08 4.48 -14.51
N PRO A 142 2.50 5.71 -14.13
CA PRO A 142 3.87 6.16 -14.36
C PRO A 142 4.92 5.32 -13.62
N LEU A 143 4.58 4.82 -12.43
CA LEU A 143 5.48 3.97 -11.64
C LEU A 143 5.63 2.57 -12.25
N ALA A 144 4.56 2.02 -12.81
CA ALA A 144 4.60 0.76 -13.56
C ALA A 144 5.38 0.91 -14.87
N GLU A 145 5.21 2.02 -15.59
CA GLU A 145 5.95 2.35 -16.80
C GLU A 145 7.45 2.53 -16.51
N ALA A 146 7.80 3.26 -15.44
CA ALA A 146 9.17 3.41 -14.98
C ALA A 146 9.84 2.06 -14.67
N LEU A 147 9.13 1.17 -13.98
CA LEU A 147 9.62 -0.17 -13.68
C LEU A 147 9.84 -1.00 -14.96
N LYS A 148 8.94 -0.88 -15.93
CA LYS A 148 9.09 -1.52 -17.23
C LYS A 148 10.31 -0.97 -17.97
N ALA A 149 10.43 0.35 -18.08
CA ALA A 149 11.56 1.02 -18.72
C ALA A 149 12.91 0.64 -18.09
N ALA A 150 12.97 0.52 -16.75
CA ALA A 150 14.18 0.07 -16.06
C ALA A 150 14.57 -1.38 -16.41
N LYS A 151 13.59 -2.28 -16.53
CA LYS A 151 13.80 -3.67 -16.97
C LYS A 151 14.24 -3.74 -18.43
N ASP A 152 13.58 -3.00 -19.31
CA ASP A 152 13.90 -2.94 -20.73
C ASP A 152 15.32 -2.39 -20.95
N ARG A 153 15.72 -1.38 -20.17
CA ARG A 153 17.09 -0.84 -20.12
C ARG A 153 18.13 -1.88 -19.71
N ALA A 154 17.83 -2.71 -18.69
CA ALA A 154 18.71 -3.79 -18.28
C ALA A 154 18.87 -4.85 -19.39
N ALA A 155 17.77 -5.27 -20.01
CA ALA A 155 17.80 -6.23 -21.13
C ALA A 155 18.53 -5.69 -22.37
N ALA A 156 18.37 -4.39 -22.67
CA ALA A 156 19.09 -3.73 -23.74
C ALA A 156 20.61 -3.72 -23.47
N TYR A 157 21.01 -3.45 -22.23
CA TYR A 157 22.42 -3.50 -21.83
C TYR A 157 23.04 -4.91 -21.98
N ASP A 158 22.31 -5.95 -21.57
CA ASP A 158 22.74 -7.34 -21.77
C ASP A 158 22.93 -7.67 -23.26
N THR A 159 22.01 -7.21 -24.10
CA THR A 159 22.09 -7.39 -25.56
C THR A 159 23.32 -6.68 -26.15
N LEU A 160 23.63 -5.46 -25.69
CA LEU A 160 24.79 -4.69 -26.14
C LEU A 160 26.13 -5.31 -25.72
N THR A 161 26.19 -5.94 -24.54
CA THR A 161 27.44 -6.50 -24.00
C THR A 161 27.72 -7.93 -24.47
N ALA A 162 26.69 -8.69 -24.87
CA ALA A 162 26.83 -10.06 -25.36
C ALA A 162 27.93 -10.28 -26.43
N PRO A 163 28.03 -9.49 -27.52
CA PRO A 163 29.11 -9.67 -28.50
C PRO A 163 30.50 -9.33 -27.94
N LEU A 164 30.57 -8.35 -27.02
CA LEU A 164 31.82 -7.93 -26.41
C LEU A 164 32.39 -9.00 -25.46
N ILE A 165 31.51 -9.71 -24.73
CA ILE A 165 31.91 -10.85 -23.89
C ILE A 165 32.65 -11.90 -24.73
N LYS A 166 32.14 -12.22 -25.92
CA LYS A 166 32.78 -13.17 -26.84
C LYS A 166 34.12 -12.65 -27.36
N ALA A 167 34.19 -11.35 -27.68
CA ALA A 167 35.41 -10.73 -28.21
C ALA A 167 36.58 -10.72 -27.21
N VAL A 168 36.30 -10.61 -25.91
CA VAL A 168 37.34 -10.60 -24.86
C VAL A 168 37.66 -11.98 -24.28
N GLU A 169 36.96 -13.03 -24.69
CA GLU A 169 37.00 -14.35 -24.05
C GLU A 169 38.40 -15.00 -24.06
N SER A 170 39.16 -14.79 -25.14
CA SER A 170 40.49 -15.40 -25.36
C SER A 170 41.63 -14.71 -24.62
N VAL A 171 41.41 -13.51 -24.04
CA VAL A 171 42.45 -12.72 -23.36
C VAL A 171 42.10 -12.61 -21.87
N PRO A 172 42.72 -13.40 -20.97
CA PRO A 172 42.29 -13.54 -19.58
C PRO A 172 42.18 -12.21 -18.81
N LEU A 173 43.20 -11.35 -18.92
CA LEU A 173 43.24 -10.08 -18.18
C LEU A 173 42.24 -9.05 -18.75
N ALA A 174 42.05 -9.03 -20.08
CA ALA A 174 41.02 -8.21 -20.72
C ALA A 174 39.61 -8.68 -20.34
N ARG A 175 39.39 -10.01 -20.32
CA ARG A 175 38.12 -10.61 -19.87
C ARG A 175 37.78 -10.24 -18.44
N LEU A 176 38.76 -10.28 -17.53
CA LEU A 176 38.56 -9.89 -16.13
C LEU A 176 38.21 -8.40 -16.02
N THR A 177 38.97 -7.53 -16.69
CA THR A 177 38.76 -6.08 -16.66
C THR A 177 37.38 -5.71 -17.21
N PHE A 178 37.02 -6.29 -18.37
CA PHE A 178 35.72 -6.08 -19.00
C PHE A 178 34.58 -6.56 -18.10
N ASN A 179 34.66 -7.77 -17.55
CA ASN A 179 33.60 -8.29 -16.71
C ASN A 179 33.45 -7.50 -15.40
N ALA A 180 34.55 -7.00 -14.82
CA ALA A 180 34.48 -6.29 -13.56
C ALA A 180 33.63 -5.03 -13.69
N ALA A 181 33.92 -4.23 -14.72
CA ALA A 181 33.17 -3.01 -14.98
C ALA A 181 31.79 -3.28 -15.62
N ARG A 182 31.59 -4.39 -16.35
CA ARG A 182 30.24 -4.83 -16.76
C ARG A 182 29.37 -5.13 -15.54
N TYR A 183 29.89 -5.86 -14.55
CA TYR A 183 29.14 -6.18 -13.34
C TYR A 183 28.79 -4.95 -12.51
N ASP A 184 29.66 -3.92 -12.47
CA ASP A 184 29.33 -2.65 -11.84
C ASP A 184 28.16 -1.92 -12.54
N ALA A 185 28.14 -1.94 -13.88
CA ALA A 185 27.06 -1.35 -14.65
C ALA A 185 25.74 -2.11 -14.45
N GLU A 186 25.77 -3.44 -14.53
CA GLU A 186 24.60 -4.29 -14.25
C GLU A 186 24.07 -4.12 -12.83
N ALA A 187 24.97 -4.01 -11.84
CA ALA A 187 24.59 -3.75 -10.47
C ALA A 187 23.79 -2.44 -10.36
N LYS A 188 24.22 -1.36 -11.01
CA LYS A 188 23.48 -0.09 -11.00
C LYS A 188 22.09 -0.23 -11.62
N LEU A 189 21.95 -0.95 -12.74
CA LEU A 189 20.68 -1.19 -13.40
C LEU A 189 19.72 -2.01 -12.53
N VAL A 190 20.21 -3.07 -11.90
CA VAL A 190 19.42 -3.90 -10.97
C VAL A 190 19.02 -3.11 -9.72
N ALA A 191 19.90 -2.25 -9.20
CA ALA A 191 19.57 -1.39 -8.06
C ALA A 191 18.46 -0.39 -8.39
N ASP A 192 18.41 0.14 -9.62
CA ASP A 192 17.30 1.02 -10.05
C ASP A 192 15.96 0.25 -10.07
N ILE A 193 15.95 -1.00 -10.56
CA ILE A 193 14.76 -1.87 -10.52
C ILE A 193 14.34 -2.17 -9.07
N ALA A 194 15.29 -2.47 -8.19
CA ALA A 194 15.03 -2.74 -6.77
C ALA A 194 14.34 -1.54 -6.10
N ARG A 195 14.88 -0.33 -6.28
CA ARG A 195 14.33 0.90 -5.70
C ARG A 195 12.93 1.23 -6.20
N LEU A 196 12.63 0.97 -7.47
CA LEU A 196 11.27 1.15 -8.00
C LEU A 196 10.28 0.18 -7.35
N TYR A 197 10.67 -1.06 -7.07
CA TYR A 197 9.84 -1.95 -6.26
C TYR A 197 9.69 -1.47 -4.82
N GLU A 198 10.74 -0.96 -4.17
CA GLU A 198 10.64 -0.40 -2.81
C GLU A 198 9.67 0.79 -2.75
N ILE A 199 9.66 1.65 -3.77
CA ILE A 199 8.69 2.73 -3.90
C ILE A 199 7.27 2.16 -3.98
N GLN A 200 7.03 1.12 -4.78
CA GLN A 200 5.74 0.45 -4.86
C GLN A 200 5.35 -0.14 -3.49
N VAL A 201 6.26 -0.82 -2.79
CA VAL A 201 6.03 -1.35 -1.44
C VAL A 201 5.61 -0.24 -0.48
N ARG A 202 6.35 0.87 -0.42
CA ARG A 202 6.05 2.00 0.46
C ARG A 202 4.68 2.59 0.13
N LYS A 203 4.39 2.80 -1.15
CA LYS A 203 3.10 3.32 -1.61
C LYS A 203 1.94 2.40 -1.22
N THR A 204 2.06 1.09 -1.44
CA THR A 204 1.02 0.12 -1.07
C THR A 204 0.85 0.05 0.44
N ASN A 205 1.92 0.13 1.23
CA ASN A 205 1.81 0.21 2.70
C ASN A 205 1.08 1.47 3.17
N LEU A 206 1.31 2.62 2.52
CA LEU A 206 0.55 3.85 2.81
C LEU A 206 -0.94 3.70 2.47
N SER A 207 -1.25 3.02 1.37
CA SER A 207 -2.64 2.69 1.02
C SER A 207 -3.29 1.79 2.07
N ALA A 208 -2.60 0.72 2.46
CA ALA A 208 -3.07 -0.20 3.48
C ALA A 208 -3.35 0.50 4.81
N GLU A 209 -2.47 1.42 5.24
CA GLU A 209 -2.63 2.15 6.49
C GLU A 209 -3.84 3.09 6.44
N ARG A 210 -4.06 3.78 5.32
CA ARG A 210 -5.28 4.60 5.14
C ARG A 210 -6.56 3.76 5.26
N HIS A 211 -6.61 2.62 4.57
CA HIS A 211 -7.75 1.70 4.64
C HIS A 211 -7.94 1.13 6.05
N HIS A 212 -6.85 0.82 6.75
CA HIS A 212 -6.89 0.34 8.13
C HIS A 212 -7.46 1.40 9.09
N LEU A 213 -6.98 2.64 9.00
CA LEU A 213 -7.47 3.76 9.81
C LEU A 213 -8.93 4.08 9.51
N ARG A 214 -9.34 4.02 8.24
CA ARG A 214 -10.75 4.22 7.84
C ARG A 214 -11.65 3.11 8.40
N SER A 215 -11.20 1.85 8.31
CA SER A 215 -11.90 0.71 8.92
C SER A 215 -12.11 0.89 10.42
N GLN A 216 -11.06 1.31 11.14
CA GLN A 216 -11.12 1.54 12.59
C GLN A 216 -12.14 2.64 12.94
N ARG A 217 -12.21 3.72 12.14
CA ARG A 217 -13.19 4.80 12.34
C ARG A 217 -14.63 4.33 12.08
N PHE A 218 -14.86 3.54 11.03
CA PHE A 218 -16.18 2.94 10.80
C PHE A 218 -16.59 1.98 11.93
N PHE A 219 -15.64 1.23 12.48
CA PHE A 219 -15.88 0.36 13.63
C PHE A 219 -16.34 1.15 14.87
N PHE A 220 -15.68 2.28 15.18
CA PHE A 220 -16.15 3.15 16.28
C PHE A 220 -17.53 3.77 16.00
N GLY A 221 -17.81 4.15 14.75
CA GLY A 221 -19.14 4.61 14.35
C GLY A 221 -20.22 3.55 14.57
N MET A 222 -19.93 2.29 14.23
CA MET A 222 -20.82 1.16 14.49
C MET A 222 -21.06 0.97 16.00
N LEU A 223 -20.01 1.02 16.84
CA LEU A 223 -20.17 0.90 18.30
C LEU A 223 -21.04 2.01 18.88
N ALA A 224 -20.88 3.25 18.41
CA ALA A 224 -21.72 4.37 18.84
C ALA A 224 -23.19 4.17 18.44
N ALA A 225 -23.45 3.68 17.23
CA ALA A 225 -24.80 3.34 16.78
C ALA A 225 -25.42 2.22 17.64
N GLN A 226 -24.64 1.17 17.97
CA GLN A 226 -25.09 0.10 18.86
C GLN A 226 -25.41 0.62 20.27
N ALA A 227 -24.59 1.52 20.83
CA ALA A 227 -24.87 2.16 22.11
C ALA A 227 -26.18 2.97 22.07
N ALA A 228 -26.45 3.67 20.96
CA ALA A 228 -27.71 4.39 20.77
C ALA A 228 -28.93 3.45 20.72
N VAL A 229 -28.81 2.27 20.10
CA VAL A 229 -29.87 1.23 20.12
C VAL A 229 -30.17 0.81 21.56
N ILE A 230 -29.13 0.54 22.37
CA ILE A 230 -29.28 0.15 23.77
C ILE A 230 -30.00 1.24 24.58
N VAL A 231 -29.52 2.49 24.49
CA VAL A 231 -30.13 3.63 25.19
C VAL A 231 -31.57 3.85 24.76
N SER A 232 -31.87 3.76 23.46
CA SER A 232 -33.23 3.90 22.94
C SER A 232 -34.17 2.80 23.47
N THR A 233 -33.66 1.58 23.61
CA THR A 233 -34.43 0.44 24.11
C THR A 233 -34.74 0.60 25.60
N PHE A 234 -33.74 1.02 26.40
CA PHE A 234 -33.95 1.35 27.81
C PHE A 234 -34.91 2.54 28.01
N ALA A 235 -34.82 3.57 27.16
CA ALA A 235 -35.74 4.72 27.22
C ALA A 235 -37.19 4.32 26.93
N LEU A 236 -37.40 3.39 26.00
CA LEU A 236 -38.72 2.83 25.71
C LEU A 236 -39.24 2.02 26.91
N ALA A 237 -38.38 1.20 27.53
CA ALA A 237 -38.72 0.40 28.72
C ALA A 237 -39.02 1.27 29.95
N ALA A 238 -38.29 2.38 30.15
CA ALA A 238 -38.44 3.26 31.30
C ALA A 238 -39.62 4.26 31.20
N ARG A 239 -40.38 4.27 30.09
CA ARG A 239 -41.47 5.23 29.79
C ARG A 239 -41.09 6.72 29.91
N GLN A 240 -39.81 7.08 30.02
CA GLN A 240 -39.35 8.48 30.10
C GLN A 240 -39.11 9.06 28.70
N ARG A 241 -40.17 9.67 28.15
CA ARG A 241 -40.34 9.93 26.71
C ARG A 241 -39.60 11.15 26.13
N ASN A 242 -39.13 12.12 26.92
CA ASN A 242 -38.77 13.43 26.35
C ASN A 242 -37.26 13.71 26.24
N LEU A 243 -36.43 13.37 27.24
CA LEU A 243 -34.99 13.70 27.22
C LEU A 243 -34.12 12.60 26.60
N LEU A 244 -34.31 11.35 27.03
CA LEU A 244 -33.52 10.21 26.55
C LEU A 244 -33.71 9.95 25.04
N TRP A 245 -34.88 10.31 24.52
CA TRP A 245 -35.22 10.17 23.11
C TRP A 245 -34.52 11.20 22.22
N GLY A 246 -34.38 12.44 22.69
CA GLY A 246 -33.59 13.46 22.01
C GLY A 246 -32.11 13.07 21.91
N PHE A 247 -31.57 12.48 22.97
CA PHE A 247 -30.20 11.94 22.95
C PHE A 247 -30.03 10.81 21.94
N ALA A 248 -30.97 9.86 21.87
CA ALA A 248 -30.89 8.75 20.92
C ALA A 248 -30.98 9.22 19.45
N ALA A 249 -31.94 10.10 19.13
CA ALA A 249 -32.08 10.67 17.79
C ALA A 249 -30.86 11.51 17.40
N GLY A 250 -30.36 12.34 18.33
CA GLY A 250 -29.14 13.12 18.15
C GLY A 250 -27.93 12.23 17.87
N ALA A 251 -27.71 11.19 18.67
CA ALA A 251 -26.62 10.24 18.48
C ALA A 251 -26.66 9.55 17.11
N GLY A 252 -27.86 9.19 16.64
CA GLY A 252 -28.05 8.58 15.32
C GLY A 252 -27.68 9.48 14.16
N VAL A 253 -28.14 10.73 14.16
CA VAL A 253 -27.76 11.73 13.14
C VAL A 253 -26.25 11.98 13.19
N LEU A 254 -25.68 12.11 14.39
CA LEU A 254 -24.26 12.33 14.59
C LEU A 254 -23.42 11.15 14.05
N ALA A 255 -23.89 9.91 14.23
CA ALA A 255 -23.24 8.72 13.66
C ALA A 255 -23.26 8.72 12.12
N VAL A 256 -24.37 9.12 11.48
CA VAL A 256 -24.45 9.22 10.01
C VAL A 256 -23.54 10.32 9.48
N VAL A 257 -23.58 11.51 10.08
CA VAL A 257 -22.70 12.63 9.71
C VAL A 257 -21.24 12.24 9.88
N PHE A 258 -20.89 11.60 10.99
CA PHE A 258 -19.55 11.09 11.25
C PHE A 258 -19.11 10.06 10.20
N ALA A 259 -19.98 9.12 9.84
CA ALA A 259 -19.68 8.13 8.80
C ALA A 259 -19.44 8.78 7.43
N ILE A 260 -20.24 9.77 7.05
CA ILE A 260 -20.05 10.54 5.80
C ILE A 260 -18.71 11.28 5.85
N TYR A 261 -18.41 11.95 6.96
CA TYR A 261 -17.14 12.64 7.16
C TYR A 261 -15.94 11.68 7.01
N VAL A 262 -16.00 10.52 7.66
CA VAL A 262 -14.96 9.49 7.57
C VAL A 262 -14.83 8.97 6.13
N TYR A 263 -15.93 8.80 5.41
CA TYR A 263 -15.89 8.32 4.04
C TYR A 263 -15.26 9.31 3.07
N VAL A 264 -15.50 10.62 3.26
CA VAL A 264 -15.07 11.67 2.33
C VAL A 264 -13.67 12.19 2.62
N TYR A 265 -13.30 12.35 3.90
CA TYR A 265 -12.11 13.12 4.30
C TYR A 265 -10.96 12.28 4.87
N VAL A 266 -11.14 10.97 5.03
CA VAL A 266 -10.17 10.07 5.66
C VAL A 266 -9.77 9.00 4.67
#